data_AF-A0A1W9LME3-F1
#
_entry.id   AF-A0A1W9LME3-F1
#
_cell.length_a   1.000
_cell.length_b   1.000
_cell.length_c   1.000
_cell.angle_alpha   90.00
_cell.angle_beta   90.00
_cell.angle_gamma   90.00
#
_symmetry.space_group_name_H-M   'P 1'
#
loop_
_entity.id
_entity.type
_entity.pdbx_description
1 polymer ?
#
loop_
_entity_poly.entity_id
_entity_poly.type
_entity_poly.pdbx_seq_one_letter_code
_entity_poly.pdbx_strand_id
1 'polypeptide(L)'
;MEEKKFYLTKKGLERLKKEYEELKSLKIAKVKEGSPQTWHSEDLSSEYLSFQDDLDSLEKRMAEIEAIIDNYEIIKVPLKKNQDKVGLGATVTLGEKDGHI
;
A
#
# COMPACT_ATOMS: atom_id res chain seq x y z
N MET A 1 -2.11 20.26 11.88
CA MET A 1 -1.34 19.00 11.87
C MET A 1 -0.56 18.98 10.57
N GLU A 2 0.75 18.78 10.59
CA GLU A 2 1.53 18.68 9.33
C GLU A 2 1.03 17.48 8.54
N GLU A 3 0.51 17.72 7.33
CA GLU A 3 0.15 16.66 6.40
C GLU A 3 1.44 15.91 6.02
N LYS A 4 1.49 14.62 6.35
CA LYS A 4 2.66 13.78 6.11
C LYS A 4 2.79 13.55 4.60
N LYS A 5 3.73 14.26 3.96
CA LYS A 5 3.96 14.13 2.51
C LYS A 5 4.67 12.83 2.18
N PHE A 6 4.09 12.05 1.25
CA PHE A 6 4.66 10.79 0.77
C PHE A 6 5.37 11.01 -0.58
N TYR A 7 6.67 10.74 -0.64
CA TYR A 7 7.41 10.83 -1.89
C TYR A 7 7.32 9.51 -2.67
N LEU A 8 6.72 9.55 -3.87
CA LEU A 8 6.50 8.37 -4.68
C LEU A 8 7.19 8.47 -6.05
N THR A 9 7.67 7.34 -6.55
CA THR A 9 7.98 7.21 -7.98
C THR A 9 6.69 6.99 -8.78
N LYS A 10 6.70 7.31 -10.08
CA LYS A 10 5.54 7.04 -10.97
C LYS A 10 5.11 5.57 -10.92
N LYS A 11 6.09 4.66 -11.03
CA LYS A 11 5.88 3.21 -10.93
C LYS A 11 5.29 2.81 -9.57
N GLY A 12 5.74 3.43 -8.49
CA GLY A 12 5.22 3.19 -7.14
C GLY A 12 3.75 3.59 -7.01
N LEU A 13 3.38 4.75 -7.55
CA LEU A 13 1.98 5.21 -7.58
C LEU A 13 1.09 4.27 -8.40
N GLU A 14 1.53 3.86 -9.59
CA GLU A 14 0.77 2.90 -10.42
C GLU A 14 0.57 1.56 -9.71
N ARG A 15 1.60 1.09 -8.99
CA ARG A 15 1.51 -0.13 -8.18
C ARG A 15 0.46 0.00 -7.07
N LEU A 16 0.47 1.11 -6.32
CA LEU A 16 -0.49 1.36 -5.24
C LEU A 16 -1.93 1.44 -5.76
N LYS A 17 -2.15 2.09 -6.91
CA LYS A 17 -3.47 2.13 -7.55
C LYS A 17 -3.95 0.74 -7.98
N LYS A 18 -3.07 -0.08 -8.54
CA LYS A 18 -3.39 -1.46 -8.92
C LYS A 18 -3.73 -2.30 -7.69
N GLU A 19 -2.92 -2.19 -6.64
CA GLU A 19 -3.15 -2.87 -5.36
C GLU A 19 -4.51 -2.48 -4.76
N TYR A 20 -4.86 -1.20 -4.78
CA TYR A 20 -6.16 -0.73 -4.30
C TYR A 20 -7.35 -1.35 -5.05
N GLU A 21 -7.29 -1.40 -6.38
CA GLU A 21 -8.34 -2.03 -7.20
C GLU A 21 -8.43 -3.54 -6.99
N GLU A 22 -7.30 -4.21 -6.76
CA GLU A 22 -7.26 -5.63 -6.40
C GLU A 22 -7.90 -5.88 -5.03
N LEU A 23 -7.56 -5.07 -4.03
CA LEU A 23 -8.15 -5.14 -2.68
C LEU A 23 -9.65 -4.86 -2.70
N LYS A 24 -10.10 -3.89 -3.49
CA LYS A 24 -11.53 -3.59 -3.67
C LYS A 24 -12.28 -4.77 -4.27
N SER A 25 -11.71 -5.42 -5.28
CA SER A 25 -12.29 -6.61 -5.90
C SER A 25 -12.36 -7.78 -4.91
N LEU A 26 -11.29 -7.98 -4.13
CA LEU A 26 -11.22 -9.01 -3.10
C LEU A 26 -12.25 -8.78 -1.98
N LYS A 27 -12.43 -7.54 -1.54
CA LYS A 27 -13.46 -7.15 -0.56
C LYS A 27 -14.86 -7.50 -1.07
N ILE A 28 -15.17 -7.16 -2.31
CA ILE A 28 -16.48 -7.47 -2.92
C ILE A 28 -16.69 -9.00 -2.98
N ALA A 29 -15.67 -9.76 -3.36
CA ALA A 29 -15.75 -11.22 -3.37
C ALA A 29 -16.00 -11.79 -1.96
N LYS A 30 -15.19 -11.39 -0.97
CA LYS A 30 -15.35 -11.81 0.43
C LYS A 30 -16.74 -11.48 0.98
N VAL A 31 -17.27 -10.28 0.74
CA VAL A 31 -18.61 -9.91 1.22
C VAL A 31 -19.70 -10.76 0.57
N LYS A 32 -19.54 -11.15 -0.70
CA LYS A 32 -20.50 -12.01 -1.41
C LYS A 32 -20.42 -13.47 -0.97
N GLU A 33 -19.23 -14.00 -0.76
CA GLU A 33 -18.98 -15.40 -0.42
C GLU A 33 -19.11 -15.68 1.08
N GLY A 34 -18.65 -14.74 1.90
CA GLY A 34 -18.51 -14.90 3.34
C GLY A 34 -19.64 -14.32 4.16
N SER A 35 -20.78 -13.91 3.57
CA SER A 35 -21.98 -13.55 4.32
C SER A 35 -22.48 -14.79 5.07
N PRO A 36 -22.20 -14.97 6.37
CA PRO A 36 -22.49 -16.22 7.04
C PRO A 36 -24.00 -16.38 7.11
N GLN A 37 -24.52 -17.56 6.76
CA GLN A 37 -25.95 -17.87 6.86
C GLN A 37 -26.47 -17.86 8.31
N THR A 38 -25.58 -17.68 9.29
CA THR A 38 -25.89 -17.73 10.72
C THR A 38 -26.45 -16.39 11.21
N TRP A 39 -27.64 -16.04 10.72
CA TRP A 39 -28.57 -15.14 11.43
C TRP A 39 -29.27 -15.87 12.59
N HIS A 40 -28.96 -17.15 12.81
CA HIS A 40 -29.73 -18.08 13.64
C HIS A 40 -29.08 -18.53 14.95
N SER A 41 -27.85 -18.13 15.27
CA SER A 41 -27.25 -18.50 16.56
C SER A 41 -26.97 -17.27 17.40
N GLU A 42 -27.55 -17.22 18.60
CA GLU A 42 -27.34 -16.23 19.66
C GLU A 42 -25.90 -16.19 20.21
N ASP A 43 -24.94 -16.83 19.53
CA ASP A 43 -23.52 -16.85 19.87
C ASP A 43 -22.74 -16.39 18.63
N LEU A 44 -21.87 -15.38 18.80
CA LEU A 44 -20.99 -14.89 17.74
C LEU A 44 -20.08 -16.04 17.33
N SER A 45 -20.40 -16.71 16.23
CA SER A 45 -19.61 -17.85 15.76
C SER A 45 -18.16 -17.39 15.50
N SER A 46 -17.19 -18.23 15.86
CA SER A 46 -15.77 -17.95 15.59
C SER A 46 -15.51 -17.65 14.10
N GLU A 47 -16.33 -18.21 13.21
CA GLU A 47 -16.31 -17.95 11.77
C GLU A 47 -16.67 -16.50 11.44
N TYR A 48 -17.74 -15.95 12.05
CA TYR A 48 -18.12 -14.54 11.87
C TYR A 48 -17.01 -13.60 12.37
N LEU A 49 -16.43 -13.88 13.53
CA LEU A 49 -15.33 -13.08 14.08
C LEU A 49 -14.10 -13.09 13.16
N SER A 50 -13.73 -14.26 12.64
CA SER A 50 -12.62 -14.38 11.68
C SER A 50 -12.90 -13.64 10.37
N PHE A 51 -14.16 -13.69 9.89
CA PHE A 51 -14.59 -12.96 8.71
C PHE A 51 -14.51 -11.44 8.90
N GLN A 52 -14.93 -10.94 10.07
CA GLN A 52 -14.80 -9.52 10.40
C GLN A 52 -13.34 -9.06 10.49
N ASP A 53 -12.47 -9.84 11.13
CA ASP A 53 -11.04 -9.52 11.24
C ASP A 53 -10.37 -9.43 9.86
N ASP A 54 -10.69 -10.37 8.97
CA ASP A 54 -10.23 -10.36 7.58
C ASP A 54 -10.68 -9.10 6.82
N LEU A 55 -11.94 -8.67 7.01
CA LEU A 55 -12.46 -7.46 6.38
C LEU A 55 -11.80 -6.20 6.94
N ASP A 56 -11.63 -6.13 8.25
CA ASP A 56 -10.98 -4.99 8.92
C ASP A 56 -9.51 -4.86 8.50
N SER A 57 -8.79 -5.98 8.36
CA SER A 57 -7.42 -6.01 7.83
C SER A 57 -7.35 -5.45 6.40
N LEU A 58 -8.30 -5.84 5.53
CA LEU A 58 -8.40 -5.29 4.17
C LEU A 58 -8.71 -3.80 4.16
N GLU A 59 -9.67 -3.36 4.97
CA GLU A 59 -10.06 -1.95 5.08
C GLU A 59 -8.91 -1.08 5.60
N LYS A 60 -8.18 -1.54 6.61
CA LYS A 60 -6.98 -0.86 7.12
C LYS A 60 -5.96 -0.65 6.00
N ARG A 61 -5.67 -1.70 5.22
CA ARG A 61 -4.72 -1.61 4.11
C ARG A 61 -5.20 -0.64 3.03
N MET A 62 -6.48 -0.68 2.68
CA MET A 62 -7.06 0.25 1.71
C MET A 62 -6.97 1.71 2.20
N ALA A 63 -7.27 1.96 3.47
CA ALA A 63 -7.19 3.30 4.08
C ALA A 63 -5.75 3.83 4.13
N GLU A 64 -4.75 2.98 4.37
CA GLU A 64 -3.34 3.35 4.26
C GLU A 64 -2.99 3.81 2.84
N ILE A 65 -3.44 3.06 1.83
CA ILE A 65 -3.17 3.38 0.42
C ILE A 65 -3.87 4.69 0.03
N GLU A 66 -5.12 4.90 0.45
CA GLU A 66 -5.84 6.16 0.24
C GLU A 66 -5.10 7.35 0.89
N ALA A 67 -4.70 7.23 2.15
CA ALA A 67 -3.95 8.27 2.84
C ALA A 67 -2.64 8.65 2.13
N ILE A 68 -1.96 7.65 1.53
CA ILE A 68 -0.76 7.86 0.72
C ILE A 68 -1.11 8.57 -0.61
N ILE A 69 -2.15 8.13 -1.30
CA ILE A 69 -2.57 8.67 -2.61
C ILE A 69 -3.18 10.08 -2.48
N ASP A 70 -3.74 10.43 -1.34
CA ASP A 70 -4.26 11.78 -1.10
C ASP A 70 -3.14 12.78 -0.81
N ASN A 71 -1.99 12.32 -0.30
CA ASN A 71 -0.91 13.17 0.19
C ASN A 71 0.47 12.87 -0.44
N TYR A 72 0.53 12.50 -1.73
CA TYR A 72 1.80 12.19 -2.39
C TYR A 72 2.41 13.34 -3.19
N GLU A 73 3.73 13.29 -3.33
CA GLU A 73 4.50 14.10 -4.26
C GLU A 73 5.36 13.18 -5.16
N ILE A 74 5.30 13.39 -6.48
CA ILE A 74 6.10 12.59 -7.42
C ILE A 74 7.56 13.03 -7.38
N ILE A 75 8.45 12.08 -7.13
CA ILE A 75 9.89 12.26 -7.24
C ILE A 75 10.24 12.56 -8.70
N LYS A 76 10.78 13.76 -8.94
CA LYS A 76 11.26 14.19 -10.25
C LYS A 76 12.71 13.78 -10.44
N VAL A 77 13.06 13.41 -11.67
CA VAL A 77 14.47 13.18 -12.02
C VAL A 77 15.21 14.51 -11.93
N PRO A 78 16.33 14.59 -11.18
CA PRO A 78 17.11 15.81 -11.09
C PRO A 78 17.73 16.17 -12.44
N LEU A 79 17.93 17.47 -12.67
CA LEU A 79 18.65 17.98 -13.83
C LEU A 79 20.05 17.35 -13.92
N LYS A 80 20.57 17.14 -15.15
CA LYS A 80 21.88 16.49 -15.39
C LYS A 80 23.01 17.02 -14.50
N LYS A 81 23.03 18.33 -14.23
CA LYS A 81 24.03 19.00 -13.37
C LYS A 81 24.00 18.63 -11.88
N ASN A 82 22.97 17.93 -11.43
CA ASN A 82 22.77 17.52 -10.03
C ASN A 82 22.69 15.99 -9.89
N GLN A 83 22.98 15.22 -10.96
CA GLN A 83 22.95 13.75 -10.95
C GLN A 83 24.18 13.12 -10.31
N ASP A 84 25.21 13.92 -10.03
CA ASP A 84 26.38 13.58 -9.22
C ASP A 84 26.09 13.55 -7.71
N LYS A 85 24.89 13.98 -7.29
CA LYS A 85 24.44 13.97 -5.89
C LYS A 85 23.42 12.87 -5.65
N VAL A 86 23.57 12.16 -4.53
CA VAL A 86 22.56 11.19 -4.07
C VAL A 86 21.32 11.95 -3.61
N GLY A 87 20.16 11.58 -4.18
CA GLY A 87 18.87 12.19 -3.85
C GLY A 87 17.74 11.17 -3.85
N LEU A 88 16.52 11.61 -3.54
CA LEU A 88 15.32 10.78 -3.56
C LEU A 88 15.15 10.10 -4.94
N GLY A 89 14.98 8.77 -4.93
CA GLY A 89 14.84 7.96 -6.14
C GLY A 89 16.15 7.61 -6.85
N ALA A 90 17.32 7.98 -6.30
CA ALA A 90 18.61 7.56 -6.85
C ALA A 90 18.92 6.11 -6.51
N THR A 91 19.30 5.31 -7.51
CA THR A 91 19.94 4.01 -7.30
C THR A 91 21.43 4.26 -7.12
N VAL A 92 21.98 3.86 -5.98
CA VAL A 92 23.41 3.99 -5.68
C VAL A 92 24.05 2.62 -5.62
N THR A 93 25.23 2.49 -6.22
CA THR A 93 26.09 1.31 -6.06
C THR A 93 27.20 1.68 -5.09
N LEU A 94 27.33 0.93 -4.00
CA LEU A 94 28.43 1.07 -3.06
C LEU A 94 29.52 0.08 -3.46
N GLY A 95 30.79 0.50 -3.37
CA GLY A 95 31.94 -0.38 -3.53
C GLY A 95 32.92 -0.13 -2.39
N GLU A 96 33.53 -1.20 -1.88
CA GLU A 96 34.63 -1.07 -0.92
C GLU A 96 35.92 -0.66 -1.63
N LYS A 97 36.85 -0.05 -0.87
CA LYS A 97 38.14 0.45 -1.39
C LYS A 97 38.98 -0.63 -2.10
N ASP A 98 38.70 -1.91 -1.84
CA ASP A 98 39.40 -3.07 -2.40
C ASP A 98 38.66 -3.76 -3.57
N GLY A 99 37.59 -3.16 -4.10
CA GLY A 99 37.08 -3.47 -5.44
C GLY A 99 36.16 -4.69 -5.58
N HIS A 100 35.54 -5.17 -4.50
CA HIS A 100 34.46 -6.14 -4.59
C HIS A 100 33.10 -5.43 -4.62
N ILE A 101 32.33 -5.68 -5.68
CA ILE A 101 30.93 -5.24 -5.87
C ILE A 101 30.03 -6.46 -5.71
#